data_AF-A0A7S0HVR1-F1
#
_entry.id   AF-A0A7S0HVR1-F1
#
_cell.length_a   1.000
_cell.length_b   1.000
_cell.length_c   1.000
_cell.angle_alpha   90.00
_cell.angle_beta   90.00
_cell.angle_gamma   90.00
#
_symmetry.space_group_name_H-M   'P 1'
#
loop_
_entity.id
_entity.type
_entity.pdbx_description
1 polymer ?
#
loop_
_entity_poly.entity_id
_entity_poly.type
_entity_poly.pdbx_seq_one_letter_code
_entity_poly.pdbx_strand_id
1 'polypeptide(L)'
;GRLVVGSGSEVHILDRSMRVLQTMPGDLRRYNNDSLLQADIYGLIAANDDSMFSCCVATGGVEVLCRFTHDGTATAKFQPGGQHFYSPVLAPGGLLLCVVQGGQDEIVALDAQTLQLRYRFGLGLLNDAHQLAVVGDELYVCDTNNHRLQVFSLTGEHRRSIVGEWREPEKLCFVKDRLYLVERDPEEDAEVDEDTADPMQGRRIL
;
A
#
# COMPACT_ATOMS: atom_id res chain seq x y z
N GLY A 1 -13.99 14.11 10.44
CA GLY A 1 -12.98 13.12 10.07
C GLY A 1 -13.66 11.78 10.01
N ARG A 2 -13.63 11.13 8.85
CA ARG A 2 -14.16 9.79 8.64
C ARG A 2 -12.97 8.83 8.60
N LEU A 3 -13.13 7.65 9.17
CA LEU A 3 -12.15 6.57 9.08
C LEU A 3 -12.63 5.60 8.00
N VAL A 4 -11.74 5.12 7.13
CA VAL A 4 -12.06 4.10 6.13
C VAL A 4 -11.31 2.83 6.50
N VAL A 5 -12.02 1.70 6.56
CA VAL A 5 -11.48 0.40 6.97
C VAL A 5 -11.86 -0.63 5.94
N GLY A 6 -10.87 -1.33 5.38
CA GLY A 6 -11.10 -2.55 4.61
C GLY A 6 -11.27 -3.75 5.54
N SER A 7 -12.25 -4.61 5.25
CA SER A 7 -12.51 -5.86 5.98
C SER A 7 -12.95 -6.93 4.99
N GLY A 8 -12.05 -7.85 4.64
CA GLY A 8 -12.34 -8.91 3.66
C GLY A 8 -12.78 -8.32 2.31
N SER A 9 -14.02 -8.60 1.88
CA SER A 9 -14.62 -8.06 0.66
C SER A 9 -15.48 -6.82 0.90
N GLU A 10 -15.24 -6.06 1.97
CA GLU A 10 -16.02 -4.87 2.31
C GLU A 10 -15.12 -3.70 2.68
N VAL A 11 -15.60 -2.49 2.39
CA VAL A 11 -15.02 -1.24 2.87
C VAL A 11 -16.05 -0.53 3.73
N HIS A 12 -15.67 -0.23 4.97
CA HIS A 12 -16.50 0.48 5.93
C HIS A 12 -16.01 1.91 6.09
N ILE A 13 -16.95 2.85 6.12
CA ILE A 13 -16.70 4.24 6.49
C ILE A 13 -17.25 4.44 7.89
N LEU A 14 -16.40 4.85 8.82
CA LEU A 14 -16.73 5.03 10.21
C LEU A 14 -16.63 6.50 10.63
N ASP A 15 -17.42 6.89 11.61
CA ASP A 15 -17.23 8.15 12.31
C ASP A 15 -16.13 8.07 13.37
N ARG A 16 -15.87 9.19 14.05
CA ARG A 16 -14.86 9.28 15.12
C ARG A 16 -15.18 8.42 16.35
N SER A 17 -16.40 7.92 16.47
CA SER A 17 -16.80 7.00 17.54
C SER A 17 -16.70 5.53 17.13
N MET A 18 -16.07 5.23 15.98
CA MET A 18 -15.96 3.89 15.40
C MET A 18 -17.30 3.27 15.02
N ARG A 19 -18.33 4.10 14.79
CA ARG A 19 -19.61 3.61 14.28
C ARG A 19 -19.55 3.56 12.76
N VAL A 20 -19.94 2.41 12.19
CA VAL A 20 -20.11 2.25 10.74
C VAL A 20 -21.23 3.18 10.25
N LEU A 21 -20.87 4.12 9.39
CA LEU A 21 -21.78 5.02 8.68
C LEU A 21 -22.24 4.42 7.36
N GLN A 22 -21.34 3.70 6.68
CA GLN A 22 -21.58 3.10 5.39
C GLN A 22 -20.72 1.84 5.22
N THR A 23 -21.30 0.82 4.60
CA THR A 23 -20.57 -0.36 4.11
C THR A 23 -20.71 -0.41 2.60
N MET A 24 -19.59 -0.66 1.93
CA MET A 24 -19.52 -0.83 0.50
C MET A 24 -18.97 -2.22 0.20
N PRO A 25 -19.48 -2.93 -0.81
CA PRO A 25 -18.82 -4.11 -1.32
C PRO A 25 -17.46 -3.71 -1.89
N GLY A 26 -16.40 -4.28 -1.32
CA GLY A 26 -15.07 -4.30 -1.91
C GLY A 26 -14.98 -5.55 -2.78
N ASP A 27 -14.85 -5.39 -4.10
CA ASP A 27 -14.61 -6.53 -5.01
C ASP A 27 -13.14 -6.98 -4.87
N LEU A 28 -12.77 -7.43 -3.67
CA LEU A 28 -11.48 -8.04 -3.32
C LEU A 28 -11.68 -9.55 -3.44
N ARG A 29 -11.69 -10.06 -4.67
CA ARG A 29 -11.68 -11.51 -4.87
C ARG A 29 -10.35 -12.04 -4.38
N ARG A 30 -10.38 -12.84 -3.32
CA ARG A 30 -9.27 -13.71 -2.91
C ARG A 30 -8.87 -14.55 -4.11
N TYR A 31 -7.74 -14.25 -4.75
CA TYR A 31 -7.09 -15.19 -5.65
C TYR A 31 -6.39 -16.23 -4.78
N ASN A 32 -7.14 -17.22 -4.31
CA ASN A 32 -6.55 -18.47 -3.88
C ASN A 32 -6.19 -19.23 -5.16
N ASN A 33 -4.88 -19.33 -5.43
CA ASN A 33 -4.16 -20.60 -5.55
C ASN A 33 -2.78 -20.32 -6.16
N ASP A 34 -1.74 -20.69 -5.41
CA ASP A 34 -0.34 -20.91 -5.83
C ASP A 34 0.72 -19.81 -5.61
N SER A 35 0.52 -18.94 -4.62
CA SER A 35 1.63 -18.27 -3.92
C SER A 35 1.15 -17.85 -2.53
N LEU A 36 1.89 -18.17 -1.48
CA LEU A 36 1.65 -17.78 -0.08
C LEU A 36 1.82 -16.26 0.18
N LEU A 37 1.65 -15.45 -0.87
CA LEU A 37 1.74 -14.00 -0.83
C LEU A 37 0.43 -13.45 -1.39
N GLN A 38 -0.02 -12.32 -0.85
CA GLN A 38 -1.03 -11.46 -1.47
C GLN A 38 -2.51 -11.82 -1.28
N ALA A 39 -2.95 -12.04 -0.03
CA ALA A 39 -4.34 -11.73 0.36
C ALA A 39 -4.44 -10.47 1.25
N ASP A 40 -3.40 -10.17 2.03
CA ASP A 40 -3.43 -9.10 3.04
C ASP A 40 -3.02 -7.72 2.51
N ILE A 41 -2.42 -7.66 1.31
CA ILE A 41 -1.83 -6.43 0.75
C ILE A 41 -2.86 -5.65 -0.12
N TYR A 42 -3.91 -6.33 -0.59
CA TYR A 42 -4.95 -5.75 -1.46
C TYR A 42 -5.99 -4.87 -0.73
N GLY A 43 -5.88 -4.69 0.59
CA GLY A 43 -6.83 -3.94 1.42
C GLY A 43 -6.42 -2.50 1.78
N LEU A 44 -5.32 -1.99 1.24
CA LEU A 44 -4.80 -0.66 1.61
C LEU A 44 -5.53 0.45 0.87
N ILE A 45 -6.05 1.41 1.64
CA ILE A 45 -6.78 2.57 1.14
C ILE A 45 -6.00 3.83 1.50
N ALA A 46 -5.82 4.72 0.53
CA ALA A 46 -5.47 6.11 0.80
C ALA A 46 -6.73 6.97 0.69
N ALA A 47 -6.86 8.00 1.53
CA ALA A 47 -8.00 8.91 1.47
C ALA A 47 -7.60 10.34 1.80
N ASN A 48 -8.22 11.28 1.10
CA ASN A 48 -8.23 12.70 1.44
C ASN A 48 -9.68 13.18 1.64
N ASP A 49 -9.87 14.48 1.83
CA ASP A 49 -11.19 15.06 2.09
C ASP A 49 -12.18 14.83 0.94
N ASP A 50 -11.70 14.72 -0.30
CA ASP A 50 -12.53 14.63 -1.50
C ASP A 50 -12.68 13.20 -2.04
N SER A 51 -11.73 12.31 -1.75
CA SER A 51 -11.62 11.03 -2.45
C SER A 51 -10.93 9.94 -1.66
N MET A 52 -11.28 8.70 -2.01
CA MET A 52 -10.61 7.48 -1.58
C MET A 52 -9.91 6.84 -2.78
N PHE A 53 -8.82 6.13 -2.52
CA PHE A 53 -8.00 5.46 -3.50
C PHE A 53 -7.75 4.04 -3.05
N SER A 54 -8.05 3.08 -3.92
CA SER A 54 -7.83 1.66 -3.65
C SER A 54 -7.53 0.95 -4.95
N CYS A 55 -6.74 -0.11 -4.85
CA CYS A 55 -6.60 -1.07 -5.92
C CYS A 55 -7.90 -1.90 -5.99
N CYS A 56 -8.37 -2.19 -7.20
CA CYS A 56 -9.67 -2.77 -7.48
C CYS A 56 -9.54 -3.68 -8.72
N VAL A 57 -10.34 -4.75 -8.80
CA VAL A 57 -10.37 -5.61 -9.99
C VAL A 57 -11.43 -5.09 -10.96
N ALA A 58 -11.01 -4.70 -12.17
CA ALA A 58 -11.91 -4.30 -13.25
C ALA A 58 -12.50 -5.51 -13.98
N THR A 59 -13.53 -5.26 -14.78
CA THR A 59 -14.14 -6.26 -15.66
C THR A 59 -13.08 -6.94 -16.53
N GLY A 60 -13.00 -8.27 -16.45
CA GLY A 60 -11.97 -9.06 -17.14
C GLY A 60 -10.80 -9.48 -16.25
N GLY A 61 -10.85 -9.23 -14.93
CA GLY A 61 -9.85 -9.72 -13.97
C GLY A 61 -8.57 -8.88 -13.94
N VAL A 62 -8.62 -7.67 -14.48
CA VAL A 62 -7.47 -6.77 -14.55
C VAL A 62 -7.45 -5.87 -13.32
N GLU A 63 -6.35 -5.86 -12.59
CA GLU A 63 -6.17 -4.92 -11.48
C GLU A 63 -5.97 -3.50 -12.00
N VAL A 64 -6.64 -2.55 -11.36
CA VAL A 64 -6.52 -1.12 -11.65
C VAL A 64 -6.50 -0.35 -10.34
N LEU A 65 -5.88 0.83 -10.36
CA LEU A 65 -5.98 1.79 -9.28
C LEU A 65 -7.20 2.67 -9.50
N CYS A 66 -8.17 2.61 -8.59
CA CYS A 66 -9.40 3.36 -8.65
C CYS A 66 -9.35 4.59 -7.74
N ARG A 67 -9.93 5.70 -8.21
CA ARG A 67 -10.35 6.83 -7.36
C ARG A 67 -11.85 6.77 -7.16
N PHE A 68 -12.29 6.90 -5.91
CA PHE A 68 -13.70 6.89 -5.52
C PHE A 68 -14.08 8.17 -4.80
N THR A 69 -15.34 8.59 -4.96
CA THR A 69 -16.00 9.44 -3.97
C THR A 69 -16.19 8.68 -2.65
N HIS A 70 -16.46 9.41 -1.57
CA HIS A 70 -16.77 8.82 -0.26
C HIS A 70 -18.07 8.00 -0.22
N ASP A 71 -18.94 8.11 -1.21
CA ASP A 71 -20.13 7.23 -1.32
C ASP A 71 -19.83 5.92 -2.08
N GLY A 72 -18.61 5.76 -2.60
CA GLY A 72 -18.17 4.59 -3.32
C GLY A 72 -18.28 4.64 -4.83
N THR A 73 -18.69 5.78 -5.40
CA THR A 73 -18.73 5.95 -6.85
C THR A 73 -17.31 6.08 -7.42
N ALA A 74 -16.92 5.17 -8.32
CA ALA A 74 -15.65 5.28 -9.03
C ALA A 74 -15.67 6.48 -9.99
N THR A 75 -14.69 7.37 -9.88
CA THR A 75 -14.59 8.62 -10.67
C THR A 75 -13.41 8.65 -11.63
N ALA A 76 -12.37 7.85 -11.37
CA ALA A 76 -11.25 7.66 -12.29
C ALA A 76 -10.62 6.27 -12.08
N LYS A 77 -9.94 5.77 -13.10
CA LYS A 77 -9.19 4.52 -13.07
C LYS A 77 -7.85 4.71 -13.76
N PHE A 78 -6.81 4.13 -13.18
CA PHE A 78 -5.48 4.06 -13.78
C PHE A 78 -5.06 2.61 -13.92
N GLN A 79 -4.65 2.25 -15.13
CA GLN A 79 -4.16 0.92 -15.47
C GLN A 79 -2.86 1.09 -16.26
N PRO A 80 -1.69 0.93 -15.62
CA PRO A 80 -0.46 0.71 -16.32
C PRO A 80 -0.38 -0.76 -16.74
N GLY A 81 0.34 -1.04 -17.83
CA GLY A 81 0.57 -2.43 -18.26
C GLY A 81 1.48 -3.15 -17.26
N GLY A 82 0.94 -4.11 -16.50
CA GLY A 82 1.67 -4.86 -15.45
C GLY A 82 0.71 -5.42 -14.40
N GLN A 83 1.10 -6.51 -13.73
CA GLN A 83 0.18 -7.51 -13.20
C GLN A 83 -0.49 -7.15 -11.86
N HIS A 84 0.11 -6.32 -10.99
CA HIS A 84 -0.50 -5.99 -9.68
C HIS A 84 -0.19 -4.57 -9.14
N PHE A 85 -1.14 -4.00 -8.38
CA PHE A 85 -1.03 -2.71 -7.66
C PHE A 85 -1.29 -2.86 -6.18
N TYR A 86 -0.50 -2.15 -5.36
CA TYR A 86 -0.81 -2.05 -3.94
C TYR A 86 -0.12 -0.89 -3.23
N SER A 87 -0.51 -0.70 -1.96
CA SER A 87 -0.03 0.34 -1.06
C SER A 87 -0.13 1.77 -1.62
N PRO A 88 -1.32 2.23 -2.06
CA PRO A 88 -1.51 3.63 -2.41
C PRO A 88 -1.22 4.52 -1.19
N VAL A 89 -0.47 5.60 -1.37
CA VAL A 89 -0.20 6.61 -0.34
C VAL A 89 -0.26 8.00 -0.94
N LEU A 90 -0.88 8.93 -0.21
CA LEU A 90 -0.93 10.33 -0.61
C LEU A 90 0.36 11.05 -0.22
N ALA A 91 0.79 11.96 -1.08
CA ALA A 91 1.94 12.82 -0.85
C ALA A 91 1.60 14.30 -1.11
N PRO A 92 2.36 15.24 -0.52
CA PRO A 92 2.23 16.67 -0.81
C PRO A 92 2.21 17.00 -2.30
N GLY A 93 1.58 18.12 -2.66
CA GLY A 93 1.48 18.56 -4.06
C GLY A 93 0.41 17.84 -4.87
N GLY A 94 -0.51 17.14 -4.21
CA GLY A 94 -1.60 16.41 -4.86
C GLY A 94 -1.13 15.14 -5.56
N LEU A 95 -0.11 14.49 -5.01
CA LEU A 95 0.44 13.25 -5.55
C LEU A 95 -0.20 12.04 -4.88
N LEU A 96 -0.39 10.99 -5.67
CA LEU A 96 -0.70 9.63 -5.22
C LEU A 96 0.43 8.72 -5.67
N LEU A 97 1.09 8.08 -4.72
CA LEU A 97 2.18 7.14 -4.96
C LEU A 97 1.66 5.72 -4.77
N CYS A 98 2.08 4.78 -5.61
CA CYS A 98 1.65 3.39 -5.54
C CYS A 98 2.77 2.47 -6.00
N VAL A 99 2.87 1.28 -5.42
CA VAL A 99 3.76 0.23 -5.92
C VAL A 99 3.08 -0.45 -7.11
N VAL A 100 3.88 -0.77 -8.12
CA VAL A 100 3.51 -1.58 -9.27
C VAL A 100 4.44 -2.78 -9.29
N GLN A 101 3.87 -3.96 -9.09
CA GLN A 101 4.60 -5.21 -9.09
C GLN A 101 4.58 -5.84 -10.48
N GLY A 102 5.75 -6.28 -10.90
CA GLY A 102 6.00 -6.92 -12.19
C GLY A 102 7.30 -7.72 -12.12
N GLY A 103 8.04 -7.82 -13.23
CA GLY A 103 9.35 -8.49 -13.21
C GLY A 103 10.38 -7.82 -12.28
N GLN A 104 10.23 -6.51 -12.05
CA GLN A 104 10.95 -5.72 -11.05
C GLN A 104 9.96 -4.68 -10.51
N ASP A 105 9.98 -4.42 -9.21
CA ASP A 105 9.06 -3.47 -8.60
C ASP A 105 9.41 -2.04 -8.95
N GLU A 106 8.38 -1.23 -9.09
CA GLU A 106 8.50 0.18 -9.39
C GLU A 106 7.44 0.99 -8.64
N ILE A 107 7.71 2.26 -8.41
CA ILE A 107 6.77 3.21 -7.84
C ILE A 107 6.27 4.14 -8.94
N VAL A 108 4.96 4.28 -9.03
CA VAL A 108 4.32 5.29 -9.87
C VAL A 108 3.87 6.46 -9.03
N ALA A 109 4.08 7.68 -9.54
CA ALA A 109 3.52 8.90 -8.99
C ALA A 109 2.46 9.44 -9.94
N LEU A 110 1.25 9.60 -9.42
CA LEU A 110 0.08 10.06 -10.15
C LEU A 110 -0.37 11.42 -9.60
N ASP A 111 -1.00 12.21 -10.45
CA ASP A 111 -1.88 13.28 -10.00
C ASP A 111 -3.08 12.66 -9.29
N ALA A 112 -3.28 12.94 -8.00
CA ALA A 112 -4.32 12.32 -7.19
C ALA A 112 -5.74 12.70 -7.66
N GLN A 113 -5.92 13.83 -8.35
CA GLN A 113 -7.23 14.26 -8.82
C GLN A 113 -7.64 13.54 -10.12
N THR A 114 -6.70 13.38 -11.04
CA THR A 114 -6.94 12.91 -12.42
C THR A 114 -6.44 11.49 -12.66
N LEU A 115 -5.63 10.95 -11.74
CA LEU A 115 -4.83 9.73 -11.90
C LEU A 115 -3.89 9.74 -13.11
N GLN A 116 -3.53 10.92 -13.62
CA GLN A 116 -2.53 11.02 -14.69
C GLN A 116 -1.14 10.72 -14.14
N LEU A 117 -0.40 9.87 -14.87
CA LEU A 117 0.98 9.53 -14.54
C LEU A 117 1.88 10.77 -14.64
N ARG A 118 2.64 11.03 -13.57
CA ARG A 118 3.66 12.08 -13.52
C ARG A 118 5.06 11.52 -13.56
N TYR A 119 5.35 10.51 -12.73
CA TYR A 119 6.68 9.90 -12.62
C TYR A 119 6.61 8.39 -12.46
N ARG A 120 7.68 7.71 -12.85
CA ARG A 120 7.98 6.32 -12.52
C ARG A 120 9.41 6.23 -12.02
N PHE A 121 9.66 5.49 -10.96
CA PHE A 121 11.00 5.39 -10.36
C PHE A 121 11.14 4.16 -9.47
N GLY A 122 12.38 3.84 -9.08
CA GLY A 122 12.68 2.69 -8.21
C GLY A 122 12.93 1.38 -8.96
N LEU A 123 12.72 1.35 -10.28
CA LEU A 123 13.01 0.17 -11.11
C LEU A 123 14.46 -0.30 -10.94
N GLY A 124 14.63 -1.57 -10.56
CA GLY A 124 15.95 -2.17 -10.28
C GLY A 124 16.60 -1.73 -8.97
N LEU A 125 15.92 -0.91 -8.17
CA LEU A 125 16.33 -0.50 -6.81
C LEU A 125 15.47 -1.15 -5.72
N LEU A 126 14.42 -1.86 -6.11
CA LEU A 126 13.41 -2.47 -5.25
C LEU A 126 13.29 -3.95 -5.57
N ASN A 127 13.12 -4.77 -4.54
CA ASN A 127 12.87 -6.20 -4.63
C ASN A 127 11.84 -6.58 -3.56
N ASP A 128 10.64 -6.92 -4.01
CA ASP A 128 9.48 -7.14 -3.15
C ASP A 128 9.21 -5.91 -2.29
N ALA A 129 8.86 -4.81 -2.96
CA ALA A 129 8.47 -3.59 -2.28
C ALA A 129 7.09 -3.79 -1.65
N HIS A 130 6.90 -3.58 -0.35
CA HIS A 130 5.59 -3.78 0.31
C HIS A 130 4.86 -2.46 0.59
N GLN A 131 5.12 -1.86 1.76
CA GLN A 131 4.44 -0.65 2.21
C GLN A 131 5.22 0.62 1.86
N LEU A 132 4.45 1.67 1.55
CA LEU A 132 4.93 3.04 1.39
C LEU A 132 4.55 3.92 2.60
N ALA A 133 5.45 4.80 3.01
CA ALA A 133 5.15 5.87 3.96
C ALA A 133 5.79 7.20 3.51
N VAL A 134 5.01 8.27 3.53
CA VAL A 134 5.49 9.62 3.22
C VAL A 134 5.81 10.36 4.51
N VAL A 135 7.03 10.86 4.62
CA VAL A 135 7.52 11.65 5.76
C VAL A 135 8.14 12.93 5.22
N GLY A 136 7.46 14.06 5.39
CA GLY A 136 7.89 15.32 4.81
C GLY A 136 7.92 15.28 3.27
N ASP A 137 9.10 15.46 2.69
CA ASP A 137 9.37 15.40 1.24
C ASP A 137 10.04 14.08 0.80
N GLU A 138 10.01 13.07 1.68
CA GLU A 138 10.62 11.77 1.45
C GLU A 138 9.57 10.65 1.44
N LEU A 139 9.82 9.67 0.58
CA LEU A 139 9.09 8.42 0.49
C LEU A 139 9.97 7.30 1.05
N TYR A 140 9.48 6.63 2.07
CA TYR A 140 10.06 5.43 2.65
C TYR A 140 9.34 4.21 2.07
N VAL A 141 10.13 3.22 1.65
CA VAL A 141 9.66 2.02 0.96
C VAL A 141 10.22 0.82 1.70
N CYS A 142 9.36 -0.09 2.14
CA CYS A 142 9.77 -1.43 2.55
C CYS A 142 10.32 -2.17 1.34
N ASP A 143 11.60 -2.52 1.33
CA ASP A 143 12.27 -3.27 0.27
C ASP A 143 12.63 -4.64 0.84
N THR A 144 11.60 -5.48 0.95
CA THR A 144 11.50 -6.59 1.90
C THR A 144 12.54 -7.67 1.64
N ASN A 145 12.65 -8.13 0.39
CA ASN A 145 13.62 -9.17 0.02
C ASN A 145 15.07 -8.68 0.05
N ASN A 146 15.29 -7.37 0.21
CA ASN A 146 16.60 -6.78 0.41
C ASN A 146 16.86 -6.39 1.87
N HIS A 147 15.96 -6.73 2.79
CA HIS A 147 16.10 -6.52 4.23
C HIS A 147 16.41 -5.06 4.61
N ARG A 148 15.79 -4.11 3.90
CA ARG A 148 16.07 -2.68 4.07
C ARG A 148 14.85 -1.81 3.85
N LEU A 149 14.98 -0.53 4.21
CA LEU A 149 14.12 0.52 3.69
C LEU A 149 14.87 1.30 2.61
N GLN A 150 14.19 1.61 1.52
CA GLN A 150 14.68 2.59 0.53
C GLN A 150 14.00 3.94 0.76
N VAL A 151 14.77 5.01 0.61
CA VAL A 151 14.28 6.39 0.76
C VAL A 151 14.46 7.12 -0.56
N PHE A 152 13.37 7.68 -1.08
CA PHE A 152 13.33 8.48 -2.30
C PHE A 152 12.82 9.89 -2.01
N SER A 153 13.15 10.85 -2.88
CA SER A 153 12.35 12.07 -2.97
C SER A 153 10.98 11.77 -3.61
N LEU A 154 10.00 12.65 -3.42
CA LEU A 154 8.68 12.51 -4.07
C LEU A 154 8.72 12.62 -5.61
N THR A 155 9.85 13.03 -6.19
CA THR A 155 10.10 13.04 -7.64
C THR A 155 10.93 11.87 -8.11
N GLY A 156 11.23 10.90 -7.23
CA GLY A 156 11.86 9.63 -7.57
C GLY A 156 13.39 9.58 -7.50
N GLU A 157 14.04 10.60 -6.95
CA GLU A 157 15.49 10.56 -6.72
C GLU A 157 15.77 9.64 -5.53
N HIS A 158 16.56 8.58 -5.74
CA HIS A 158 17.02 7.73 -4.64
C HIS A 158 17.95 8.51 -3.72
N ARG A 159 17.59 8.62 -2.44
CA ARG A 159 18.35 9.37 -1.43
C ARG A 159 19.31 8.48 -0.65
N ARG A 160 18.81 7.38 -0.10
CA ARG A 160 19.57 6.48 0.79
C ARG A 160 18.81 5.19 1.09
N SER A 161 19.56 4.21 1.58
CA SER A 161 19.03 2.97 2.13
C SER A 161 19.23 2.94 3.65
N ILE A 162 18.27 2.40 4.38
CA ILE A 162 18.33 2.23 5.83
C ILE A 162 18.26 0.74 6.13
N VAL A 163 19.26 0.27 6.88
CA VAL A 163 19.33 -1.11 7.39
C VAL A 163 19.29 -1.08 8.91
N GLY A 164 18.90 -2.19 9.51
CA GLY A 164 18.95 -2.38 10.95
C GLY A 164 18.88 -3.85 11.30
N GLU A 165 18.51 -4.16 12.54
CA GLU A 165 18.41 -5.54 13.04
C GLU A 165 17.14 -6.27 12.55
N TRP A 166 16.30 -5.63 11.73
CA TRP A 166 15.11 -6.26 11.13
C TRP A 166 15.49 -6.95 9.82
N ARG A 167 14.70 -7.96 9.44
CA ARG A 167 14.94 -8.75 8.22
C ARG A 167 13.84 -8.59 7.20
N GLU A 168 12.58 -8.58 7.59
CA GLU A 168 11.48 -8.60 6.61
C GLU A 168 10.55 -7.41 6.81
N PRO A 169 11.01 -6.18 6.49
CA PRO A 169 10.21 -4.98 6.71
C PRO A 169 8.92 -5.04 5.87
N GLU A 170 7.75 -5.06 6.51
CA GLU A 170 6.49 -5.29 5.81
C GLU A 170 5.59 -4.05 5.83
N LYS A 171 5.41 -3.42 7.00
CA LYS A 171 4.50 -2.26 7.17
C LYS A 171 5.18 -1.07 7.79
N LEU A 172 4.79 0.12 7.36
CA LEU A 172 5.24 1.39 7.89
C LEU A 172 4.06 2.22 8.40
N CYS A 173 4.28 2.93 9.50
CA CYS A 173 3.29 3.85 10.07
C CYS A 173 4.00 5.12 10.56
N PHE A 174 3.65 6.27 10.00
CA PHE A 174 4.18 7.56 10.42
C PHE A 174 3.17 8.32 11.28
N VAL A 175 3.51 8.59 12.54
CA VAL A 175 2.63 9.29 13.49
C VAL A 175 3.44 10.20 14.40
N LYS A 176 3.05 11.48 14.49
CA LYS A 176 3.65 12.49 15.39
C LYS A 176 5.18 12.48 15.33
N ASP A 177 5.72 12.66 14.13
CA ASP A 177 7.16 12.73 13.84
C ASP A 177 7.94 11.44 14.10
N ARG A 178 7.25 10.29 14.15
CA ARG A 178 7.87 8.98 14.34
C ARG A 178 7.47 8.02 13.26
N LEU A 179 8.45 7.30 12.74
CA LEU A 179 8.24 6.21 11.78
C LEU A 179 8.37 4.88 12.51
N TYR A 180 7.29 4.10 12.50
CA TYR A 180 7.24 2.74 13.00
C TYR A 180 7.32 1.76 11.83
N LEU A 181 8.06 0.68 12.05
CA LEU A 181 8.21 -0.44 11.14
C LEU A 181 7.59 -1.66 11.79
N VAL A 182 6.86 -2.45 11.02
CA VAL A 182 6.49 -3.81 11.38
C VAL A 182 7.21 -4.73 10.41
N GLU A 183 7.87 -5.76 10.94
CA GLU A 183 8.46 -6.83 10.14
C GLU A 183 7.69 -8.12 10.34
N ARG A 184 7.78 -9.00 9.33
CA ARG A 184 7.35 -10.40 9.44
C ARG A 184 8.36 -11.16 10.30
N ASP A 185 7.87 -12.01 11.18
CA ASP A 185 8.72 -12.89 11.99
C ASP A 185 8.98 -14.21 11.25
N PRO A 186 10.21 -14.46 10.76
CA PRO A 186 10.51 -15.65 9.99
C PRO A 186 10.58 -16.94 10.84
N GLU A 187 10.62 -16.85 12.18
CA GLU A 187 10.81 -18.03 13.05
C GLU A 187 9.51 -18.73 13.48
N GLU A 188 8.34 -18.11 13.30
CA GLU A 188 7.04 -18.70 13.67
C GLU A 188 6.27 -19.32 12.48
N ASP A 189 6.74 -19.16 11.24
CA ASP A 189 6.17 -19.80 10.02
C ASP A 189 6.28 -21.34 10.00
N ALA A 190 6.96 -21.95 10.97
CA ALA A 190 7.27 -23.38 10.97
C ALA A 190 6.09 -24.29 11.38
N GLU A 191 5.06 -23.79 12.07
CA GLU A 191 3.86 -24.56 12.44
C GLU A 191 2.60 -23.69 12.56
N VAL A 192 2.15 -23.12 11.44
CA VAL A 192 0.93 -22.29 11.40
C VAL A 192 -0.12 -23.02 10.55
N ASP A 193 -1.22 -23.44 11.17
CA ASP A 193 -2.44 -23.86 10.45
C ASP A 193 -2.84 -22.73 9.48
N GLU A 194 -3.34 -23.07 8.28
CA GLU A 194 -3.70 -22.12 7.20
C GLU A 194 -4.72 -21.02 7.60
N ASP A 195 -5.23 -21.03 8.83
CA ASP A 195 -6.20 -20.08 9.39
C ASP A 195 -5.60 -19.07 10.40
N THR A 196 -4.31 -19.11 10.69
CA THR A 196 -3.65 -18.18 11.63
C THR A 196 -2.78 -17.16 10.90
N ALA A 197 -3.02 -15.86 11.16
CA ALA A 197 -2.29 -14.76 10.54
C ALA A 197 -0.81 -14.74 10.97
N ASP A 198 0.08 -14.41 10.03
CA ASP A 198 1.52 -14.34 10.28
C ASP A 198 1.86 -13.40 11.46
N PRO A 199 2.73 -13.82 12.37
CA PRO A 199 3.15 -13.00 13.50
C PRO A 199 4.01 -11.82 13.04
N MET A 200 3.66 -10.64 13.55
CA MET A 200 4.23 -9.35 13.15
C MET A 200 4.90 -8.67 14.36
N GLN A 201 6.14 -8.21 14.20
CA GLN A 201 6.90 -7.51 15.25
C GLN A 201 7.09 -6.02 14.95
N GLY A 202 6.72 -5.14 15.89
CA GLY A 202 6.80 -3.68 15.72
C GLY A 202 8.08 -3.03 16.31
N ARG A 203 8.68 -2.09 15.56
CA ARG A 203 9.91 -1.35 15.91
C ARG A 203 9.77 0.15 15.61
N ARG A 204 10.53 1.00 16.34
CA ARG A 204 10.65 2.45 16.08
C ARG A 204 11.94 2.74 15.32
N ILE A 205 11.84 3.49 14.22
CA ILE A 205 12.97 3.82 13.35
C ILE A 205 13.50 5.24 13.58
N LEU A 206 12.59 6.22 13.68
CA LEU A 206 12.89 7.65 13.90
C LEU A 206 12.05 8.20 15.06
#